data_AF-A0A0P4WDN6-F1
#
_entry.id   AF-A0A0P4WDN6-F1
#
_cell.length_a   1.000
_cell.length_b   1.000
_cell.length_c   1.000
_cell.angle_alpha   90.00
_cell.angle_beta   90.00
_cell.angle_gamma   90.00
#
_symmetry.space_group_name_H-M   'P 1'
#
loop_
_entity.id
_entity.type
_entity.pdbx_description
1 polymer ?
#
loop_
_entity_poly.entity_id
_entity_poly.type
_entity_poly.pdbx_seq_one_letter_code
_entity_poly.pdbx_strand_id
1 'polypeptide(L)'
;MSRLLHYGSRLAALGAAAGTGWWFGFTSRELDGLPEGLFSGVFGKVSAAALQGYSMQAPAELAPLDPDVPRVTQIMQYGFPSLNNVRARADYVISYDARNRVPYWVCEHLTADRLAKNPDVDRSKCDFHEDPSIHEYFRSENKDYKSSGFDRGHMAAAGNHRLSQFDCNQTFLLSNMAPQVGKGFNRDKWNELESYCRKLTRSYANVYVCTGPLYLPRQEEDGKLYVKYQVLGPNHVAVPTHFFKVTNIQGWC
;
A
#
# COMPACT_ATOMS: atom_id res chain seq x y z
N MET A 1 -53.24 -5.93 -16.45
CA MET A 1 -52.70 -6.91 -17.42
C MET A 1 -51.20 -6.63 -17.60
N SER A 2 -50.38 -6.78 -16.57
CA SER A 2 -49.50 -7.93 -16.29
C SER A 2 -48.99 -8.71 -17.51
N ARG A 3 -47.69 -8.58 -17.79
CA ARG A 3 -46.78 -9.68 -18.16
C ARG A 3 -45.36 -9.31 -17.76
N LEU A 4 -45.05 -9.58 -16.49
CA LEU A 4 -43.70 -9.93 -16.05
C LEU A 4 -43.35 -11.29 -16.68
N LEU A 5 -42.22 -11.39 -17.35
CA LEU A 5 -41.61 -12.69 -17.65
C LEU A 5 -40.68 -13.07 -16.49
N HIS A 6 -41.21 -13.93 -15.62
CA HIS A 6 -40.45 -14.77 -14.72
C HIS A 6 -39.69 -15.82 -15.54
N TYR A 7 -38.38 -15.95 -15.32
CA TYR A 7 -37.69 -17.22 -15.48
C TYR A 7 -37.09 -17.61 -14.14
N GLY A 8 -37.76 -18.54 -13.47
CA GLY A 8 -37.22 -19.23 -12.31
C GLY A 8 -36.22 -20.30 -12.75
N SER A 9 -35.17 -20.50 -11.96
CA SER A 9 -34.37 -21.73 -11.98
C SER A 9 -34.12 -22.15 -10.54
N ARG A 10 -34.38 -23.42 -10.28
CA ARG A 10 -34.60 -24.05 -8.98
C ARG A 10 -33.29 -24.17 -8.19
N LEU A 11 -33.40 -23.94 -6.88
CA LEU A 11 -32.43 -24.41 -5.88
C LEU A 11 -32.38 -25.95 -5.88
N ALA A 12 -31.17 -26.49 -5.95
CA ALA A 12 -30.87 -27.83 -5.46
C ALA A 12 -29.69 -27.69 -4.50
N ALA A 13 -29.96 -27.89 -3.20
CA ALA A 13 -28.95 -28.05 -2.18
C ALA A 13 -28.68 -29.56 -2.00
N LEU A 14 -27.41 -29.95 -2.12
CA LEU A 14 -26.91 -31.26 -1.69
C LEU A 14 -25.48 -31.10 -1.20
N GLY A 15 -25.29 -31.36 0.11
CA GLY A 15 -24.16 -32.10 0.69
C GLY A 15 -22.73 -31.57 0.50
N ALA A 16 -22.09 -31.25 1.63
CA ALA A 16 -20.70 -30.82 1.76
C ALA A 16 -19.66 -31.82 1.19
N ALA A 17 -18.61 -31.28 0.56
CA ALA A 17 -17.20 -31.65 0.78
C ALA A 17 -16.26 -30.67 0.04
N ALA A 18 -15.28 -30.17 0.77
CA ALA A 18 -13.98 -29.60 0.37
C ALA A 18 -13.84 -28.88 -1.00
N GLY A 19 -13.72 -27.55 -0.93
CA GLY A 19 -12.76 -26.73 -1.68
C GLY A 19 -12.69 -26.86 -3.20
N THR A 20 -13.30 -25.90 -3.90
CA THR A 20 -12.73 -25.24 -5.11
C THR A 20 -13.54 -23.99 -5.42
N GLY A 21 -12.86 -22.84 -5.56
CA GLY A 21 -13.47 -21.57 -5.93
C GLY A 21 -13.97 -21.53 -7.38
N TRP A 22 -15.09 -20.86 -7.60
CA TRP A 22 -15.71 -20.67 -8.91
C TRP A 22 -15.03 -19.50 -9.64
N TRP A 23 -14.46 -19.77 -10.81
CA TRP A 23 -13.92 -18.75 -11.70
C TRP A 23 -14.84 -18.57 -12.92
N PHE A 24 -15.26 -17.33 -13.18
CA PHE A 24 -15.87 -16.96 -14.46
C PHE A 24 -14.75 -16.52 -15.42
N GLY A 25 -14.40 -17.39 -16.36
CA GLY A 25 -13.52 -17.05 -17.49
C GLY A 25 -14.34 -16.86 -18.76
N PHE A 26 -14.19 -15.72 -19.42
CA PHE A 26 -14.67 -15.53 -20.79
C PHE A 26 -13.78 -16.35 -21.74
N THR A 27 -14.38 -17.24 -22.53
CA THR A 27 -13.68 -17.99 -23.57
C THR A 27 -13.43 -17.10 -24.79
N SER A 28 -12.20 -17.13 -25.30
CA SER A 28 -11.83 -16.47 -26.55
C SER A 28 -12.46 -17.21 -27.73
N ARG A 29 -13.70 -16.84 -28.05
CA ARG A 29 -14.39 -17.26 -29.28
C ARG A 29 -15.53 -16.29 -29.61
N GLU A 30 -15.20 -15.01 -29.75
CA GLU A 30 -16.15 -13.98 -30.20
C GLU A 30 -15.44 -12.76 -30.82
N LEU A 31 -14.45 -13.01 -31.69
CA LEU A 31 -13.78 -11.97 -32.48
C LEU A 31 -13.61 -12.36 -33.97
N ASP A 32 -14.58 -13.08 -34.55
CA ASP A 32 -14.68 -13.23 -36.00
C ASP A 32 -15.79 -12.31 -36.50
N GLY A 33 -15.45 -11.08 -36.95
CA GLY A 33 -16.47 -10.23 -37.56
C GLY A 33 -16.20 -8.74 -37.81
N LEU A 34 -14.95 -8.27 -37.96
CA LEU A 34 -14.70 -6.87 -38.36
C LEU A 34 -13.83 -6.78 -39.63
N PRO A 35 -14.18 -5.92 -40.61
CA PRO A 35 -13.57 -5.91 -41.94
C PRO A 35 -12.15 -5.33 -41.92
N GLU A 36 -11.26 -5.95 -42.68
CA GLU A 36 -9.88 -5.52 -42.89
C GLU A 36 -9.81 -4.25 -43.75
N GLY A 37 -8.96 -3.28 -43.34
CA GLY A 37 -8.44 -2.27 -44.25
C GLY A 37 -8.56 -0.82 -43.78
N LEU A 38 -7.69 -0.40 -42.86
CA LEU A 38 -7.03 0.91 -42.89
C LEU A 38 -5.87 0.88 -41.87
N PHE A 39 -4.84 1.68 -42.10
CA PHE A 39 -3.57 1.75 -41.33
C PHE A 39 -2.45 0.81 -41.79
N SER A 40 -1.94 1.07 -42.99
CA SER A 40 -0.53 0.81 -43.31
C SER A 40 0.35 1.87 -42.64
N GLY A 41 1.30 1.48 -41.79
CA GLY A 41 2.38 2.39 -41.40
C GLY A 41 3.00 2.17 -40.03
N VAL A 42 4.08 1.38 -40.00
CA VAL A 42 5.21 1.44 -39.05
C VAL A 42 4.90 1.12 -37.58
N PHE A 43 4.77 -0.16 -37.25
CA PHE A 43 5.29 -0.71 -36.00
C PHE A 43 6.03 -2.02 -36.28
N GLY A 44 7.27 -2.07 -35.82
CA GLY A 44 8.16 -3.22 -36.01
C GLY A 44 7.58 -4.49 -35.39
N LYS A 45 7.84 -5.62 -36.06
CA LYS A 45 7.52 -6.96 -35.58
C LYS A 45 8.25 -7.20 -34.26
N VAL A 46 7.54 -7.17 -33.14
CA VAL A 46 8.00 -7.80 -31.90
C VAL A 46 7.59 -9.27 -31.96
N SER A 47 8.58 -10.17 -32.01
CA SER A 47 8.36 -11.60 -31.90
C SER A 47 7.58 -11.90 -30.62
N ALA A 48 6.44 -12.57 -30.77
CA ALA A 48 5.73 -13.17 -29.66
C ALA A 48 6.62 -14.27 -29.06
N ALA A 49 7.33 -13.96 -27.98
CA ALA A 49 7.96 -14.98 -27.17
C ALA A 49 6.83 -15.82 -26.55
N ALA A 50 6.82 -17.11 -26.89
CA ALA A 50 5.87 -18.06 -26.35
C ALA A 50 5.93 -18.02 -24.81
N LEU A 51 4.78 -17.79 -24.18
CA LEU A 51 4.61 -17.98 -22.73
C LEU A 51 4.82 -19.47 -22.44
N GLN A 52 6.03 -19.85 -22.05
CA GLN A 52 6.26 -21.11 -21.36
C GLN A 52 5.40 -21.09 -20.10
N GLY A 53 4.47 -22.05 -20.02
CA GLY A 53 3.57 -22.21 -18.90
C GLY A 53 4.36 -22.37 -17.61
N TYR A 54 4.43 -21.28 -16.84
CA TYR A 54 4.80 -21.37 -15.43
C TYR A 54 3.66 -22.10 -14.74
N SER A 55 3.93 -23.36 -14.35
CA SER A 55 3.14 -24.04 -13.35
C SER A 55 3.15 -23.16 -12.10
N MET A 56 1.98 -22.59 -11.78
CA MET A 56 1.78 -21.96 -10.47
C MET A 56 1.74 -23.09 -9.44
N GLN A 57 2.92 -23.56 -9.03
CA GLN A 57 3.02 -24.38 -7.84
C GLN A 57 2.46 -23.56 -6.69
N ALA A 58 1.51 -24.16 -5.95
CA ALA A 58 1.07 -23.64 -4.67
C ALA A 58 2.30 -23.28 -3.82
N PRO A 59 2.28 -22.17 -3.05
CA PRO A 59 3.44 -21.81 -2.26
C PRO A 59 3.86 -23.00 -1.40
N ALA A 60 5.12 -23.39 -1.51
CA ALA A 60 5.71 -24.34 -0.58
C ALA A 60 5.41 -23.86 0.84
N GLU A 61 5.02 -24.79 1.71
CA GLU A 61 4.78 -24.55 3.13
C GLU A 61 5.96 -23.75 3.71
N LEU A 62 5.78 -22.45 3.96
CA LEU A 62 6.87 -21.57 4.36
C LEU A 62 7.10 -21.72 5.85
N ALA A 63 8.31 -22.14 6.20
CA ALA A 63 8.83 -22.26 7.56
C ALA A 63 8.66 -20.95 8.37
N PRO A 64 8.65 -21.04 9.72
CA PRO A 64 8.67 -19.86 10.59
C PRO A 64 9.78 -18.89 10.16
N LEU A 65 9.53 -17.59 10.29
CA LEU A 65 10.54 -16.57 10.01
C LEU A 65 11.78 -16.81 10.88
N ASP A 66 12.88 -17.15 10.23
CA ASP A 66 14.18 -17.37 10.87
C ASP A 66 14.65 -16.04 11.51
N PRO A 67 14.90 -16.01 12.85
CA PRO A 67 15.33 -14.82 13.55
C PRO A 67 16.67 -14.26 13.06
N ASP A 68 17.50 -15.06 12.38
CA ASP A 68 18.80 -14.64 11.84
C ASP A 68 18.68 -13.92 10.49
N VAL A 69 17.49 -13.90 9.87
CA VAL A 69 17.24 -13.18 8.63
C VAL A 69 17.14 -11.67 8.90
N PRO A 70 17.90 -10.81 8.20
CA PRO A 70 17.82 -9.37 8.37
C PRO A 70 16.39 -8.84 8.24
N ARG A 71 16.02 -7.89 9.12
CA ARG A 71 14.64 -7.39 9.20
C ARG A 71 14.11 -6.83 7.88
N VAL A 72 14.97 -6.18 7.10
CA VAL A 72 14.65 -5.70 5.75
C VAL A 72 14.22 -6.83 4.82
N THR A 73 14.89 -7.99 4.86
CA THR A 73 14.57 -9.17 4.05
C THR A 73 13.22 -9.75 4.44
N GLN A 74 12.92 -9.77 5.75
CA GLN A 74 11.60 -10.19 6.23
C GLN A 74 10.50 -9.24 5.74
N ILE A 75 10.71 -7.91 5.83
CA ILE A 75 9.70 -6.93 5.41
C ILE A 75 9.48 -6.96 3.89
N MET A 76 10.55 -7.12 3.11
CA MET A 76 10.55 -7.07 1.65
C MET A 76 10.50 -8.46 1.01
N GLN A 77 9.92 -9.46 1.70
CA GLN A 77 9.82 -10.84 1.21
C GLN A 77 9.22 -10.94 -0.20
N TYR A 78 8.25 -10.06 -0.54
CA TYR A 78 7.58 -10.03 -1.83
C TYR A 78 8.19 -9.03 -2.83
N GLY A 79 9.41 -8.57 -2.58
CA GLY A 79 10.12 -7.62 -3.42
C GLY A 79 9.77 -6.16 -3.15
N PHE A 80 10.46 -5.27 -3.86
CA PHE A 80 10.36 -3.82 -3.70
C PHE A 80 9.35 -3.23 -4.71
N PRO A 81 8.41 -2.36 -4.30
CA PRO A 81 7.51 -1.69 -5.24
C PRO A 81 8.26 -0.82 -6.27
N SER A 82 9.38 -0.22 -5.87
CA SER A 82 10.36 0.45 -6.74
C SER A 82 11.72 0.55 -6.03
N LEU A 83 12.77 1.04 -6.69
CA LEU A 83 14.13 1.10 -6.10
C LEU A 83 14.65 2.54 -5.86
N ASN A 84 13.80 3.55 -6.03
CA ASN A 84 14.20 4.95 -5.88
C ASN A 84 14.41 5.30 -4.41
N ASN A 85 15.62 5.74 -4.04
CA ASN A 85 15.93 6.27 -2.70
C ASN A 85 15.36 5.41 -1.55
N VAL A 86 15.58 4.10 -1.64
CA VAL A 86 15.14 3.12 -0.65
C VAL A 86 16.01 3.20 0.59
N ARG A 87 15.38 3.17 1.76
CA ARG A 87 16.02 3.23 3.07
C ARG A 87 15.40 2.20 3.99
N ALA A 88 16.24 1.37 4.60
CA ALA A 88 15.82 0.52 5.69
C ALA A 88 15.74 1.33 6.98
N ARG A 89 14.69 1.09 7.75
CA ARG A 89 14.55 1.52 9.15
C ARG A 89 14.48 0.26 10.00
N ALA A 90 14.45 0.43 11.31
CA ALA A 90 14.53 -0.71 12.23
C ALA A 90 13.41 -1.74 12.01
N ASP A 91 12.19 -1.27 11.73
CA ASP A 91 11.01 -2.15 11.61
C ASP A 91 10.07 -1.78 10.44
N TYR A 92 10.52 -0.94 9.51
CA TYR A 92 9.84 -0.66 8.25
C TYR A 92 10.86 -0.32 7.14
N VAL A 93 10.43 -0.35 5.88
CA VAL A 93 11.25 0.04 4.72
C VAL A 93 10.54 1.14 3.95
N ILE A 94 11.27 2.16 3.53
CA ILE A 94 10.71 3.34 2.87
C ILE A 94 11.45 3.64 1.56
N SER A 95 10.70 4.05 0.55
CA SER A 95 11.21 4.73 -0.64
C SER A 95 10.79 6.19 -0.58
N TYR A 96 11.75 7.12 -0.65
CA TYR A 96 11.50 8.54 -0.37
C TYR A 96 11.54 9.41 -1.64
N ASP A 97 10.47 10.18 -1.87
CA ASP A 97 10.37 11.14 -2.97
C ASP A 97 11.01 12.47 -2.57
N ALA A 98 12.28 12.64 -2.95
CA ALA A 98 13.03 13.87 -2.70
C ALA A 98 12.40 15.12 -3.35
N ARG A 99 11.63 14.96 -4.44
CA ARG A 99 10.93 16.07 -5.12
C ARG A 99 9.70 16.50 -4.34
N ASN A 100 8.93 15.56 -3.80
CA ASN A 100 7.69 15.87 -3.09
C ASN A 100 7.86 15.99 -1.56
N ARG A 101 9.03 15.62 -1.03
CA ARG A 101 9.38 15.63 0.40
C ARG A 101 8.47 14.72 1.26
N VAL A 102 7.97 13.65 0.64
CA VAL A 102 7.12 12.62 1.25
C VAL A 102 7.56 11.23 0.76
N PRO A 103 7.13 10.12 1.38
CA PRO A 103 7.37 8.78 0.83
C PRO A 103 6.76 8.59 -0.56
N TYR A 104 7.42 7.81 -1.43
CA TYR A 104 6.72 7.12 -2.53
C TYR A 104 5.87 5.98 -1.97
N TRP A 105 6.47 5.19 -1.08
CA TRP A 105 5.82 4.07 -0.41
C TRP A 105 6.59 3.71 0.87
N VAL A 106 5.89 3.08 1.80
CA VAL A 106 6.42 2.50 3.03
C VAL A 106 5.86 1.09 3.21
N CYS A 107 6.75 0.12 3.40
CA CYS A 107 6.42 -1.28 3.61
C CYS A 107 6.65 -1.67 5.07
N GLU A 108 5.67 -2.37 5.64
CA GLU A 108 5.65 -2.91 6.99
C GLU A 108 5.35 -4.41 6.93
N HIS A 109 5.92 -5.18 7.85
CA HIS A 109 5.55 -6.58 8.07
C HIS A 109 5.11 -6.76 9.52
N LEU A 110 3.82 -7.00 9.72
CA LEU A 110 3.17 -7.07 11.02
C LEU A 110 2.94 -8.52 11.43
N THR A 111 3.26 -8.83 12.68
CA THR A 111 2.92 -10.09 13.35
C THR A 111 2.25 -9.79 14.68
N ALA A 112 1.52 -10.76 15.24
CA ALA A 112 0.85 -10.59 16.54
C ALA A 112 1.86 -10.19 17.64
N ASP A 113 3.03 -10.84 17.67
CA ASP A 113 4.06 -10.59 18.68
C ASP A 113 4.65 -9.18 18.57
N ARG A 114 4.87 -8.67 17.35
CA ARG A 114 5.40 -7.31 17.13
C ARG A 114 4.40 -6.21 17.50
N LEU A 115 3.11 -6.52 17.43
CA LEU A 115 2.00 -5.62 17.79
C LEU A 115 1.61 -5.69 19.27
N ALA A 116 2.13 -6.70 20.00
CA ALA A 116 1.83 -6.89 21.41
C ALA A 116 2.14 -5.61 22.20
N LYS A 117 1.31 -5.34 23.21
CA LYS A 117 1.50 -4.16 24.04
C LYS A 117 2.78 -4.34 24.85
N ASN A 118 3.76 -3.49 24.60
CA ASN A 118 4.98 -3.41 25.38
C ASN A 118 4.89 -2.22 26.35
N PRO A 119 4.99 -2.42 27.68
CA PRO A 119 4.95 -1.33 28.66
C PRO A 119 6.15 -0.37 28.56
N ASP A 120 7.26 -0.80 27.95
CA ASP A 120 8.46 0.02 27.77
C ASP A 120 8.39 0.95 26.55
N VAL A 121 7.33 0.83 25.74
CA VAL A 121 7.10 1.67 24.56
C VAL A 121 5.99 2.67 24.81
N ASP A 122 6.36 3.94 24.84
CA ASP A 122 5.48 5.06 25.10
C ASP A 122 5.53 6.06 23.93
N ARG A 123 4.42 6.11 23.17
CA ARG A 123 4.25 7.02 22.03
C ARG A 123 4.31 8.50 22.45
N SER A 124 3.96 8.83 23.70
CA SER A 124 3.97 10.22 24.17
C SER A 124 5.38 10.80 24.30
N LYS A 125 6.40 9.95 24.31
CA LYS A 125 7.83 10.32 24.32
C LYS A 125 8.41 10.51 22.91
N CYS A 126 7.59 10.32 21.86
CA CYS A 126 8.04 10.47 20.48
C CYS A 126 7.69 11.87 19.97
N ASP A 127 8.70 12.55 19.44
CA ASP A 127 8.53 13.84 18.77
C ASP A 127 8.78 13.73 17.28
N PHE A 128 7.98 14.44 16.48
CA PHE A 128 8.24 14.58 15.06
C PHE A 128 9.53 15.34 14.84
N HIS A 129 10.43 14.78 14.03
CA HIS A 129 11.73 15.39 13.75
C HIS A 129 12.22 15.06 12.35
N GLU A 130 13.08 15.92 11.86
CA GLU A 130 13.78 15.84 10.59
C GLU A 130 14.56 14.53 10.45
N ASP A 131 14.57 13.93 9.26
CA ASP A 131 15.40 12.75 8.98
C ASP A 131 16.83 13.16 8.60
N PRO A 132 17.84 12.96 9.48
CA PRO A 132 19.20 13.39 9.23
C PRO A 132 19.86 12.65 8.05
N SER A 133 19.33 11.48 7.66
CA SER A 133 19.85 10.71 6.53
C SER A 133 19.47 11.30 5.16
N ILE A 134 18.52 12.25 5.12
CA ILE A 134 18.08 12.94 3.90
C ILE A 134 18.79 14.29 3.85
N HIS A 135 19.41 14.58 2.70
CA HIS A 135 20.06 15.87 2.46
C HIS A 135 19.07 17.02 2.65
N GLU A 136 19.51 18.12 3.28
CA GLU A 136 18.67 19.25 3.70
C GLU A 136 17.76 19.80 2.59
N TYR A 137 18.26 19.91 1.35
CA TYR A 137 17.49 20.40 0.19
C TYR A 137 16.23 19.58 -0.13
N PHE A 138 16.18 18.33 0.33
CA PHE A 138 15.12 17.38 0.05
C PHE A 138 14.36 16.98 1.31
N ARG A 139 14.59 17.66 2.43
CA ARG A 139 13.96 17.31 3.70
C ARG A 139 12.68 18.11 3.90
N SER A 140 11.67 17.48 4.49
CA SER A 140 10.57 18.18 5.14
C SER A 140 10.95 18.53 6.58
N GLU A 141 10.49 19.67 7.06
CA GLU A 141 10.75 20.18 8.41
C GLU A 141 9.43 20.42 9.14
N ASN A 142 9.48 20.46 10.48
CA ASN A 142 8.28 20.73 11.28
C ASN A 142 7.63 22.09 10.94
N LYS A 143 8.44 23.08 10.51
CA LYS A 143 7.95 24.40 10.08
C LYS A 143 7.07 24.34 8.84
N ASP A 144 7.22 23.34 7.98
CA ASP A 144 6.39 23.19 6.78
C ASP A 144 4.96 22.77 7.12
N TYR A 145 4.81 21.95 8.17
CA TYR A 145 3.51 21.47 8.64
C TYR A 145 2.85 22.43 9.62
N LYS A 146 3.63 23.24 10.35
CA LYS A 146 3.11 24.14 11.39
C LYS A 146 2.10 25.12 10.78
N SER A 147 0.90 25.16 11.36
CA SER A 147 -0.21 26.04 10.93
C SER A 147 -0.64 25.87 9.46
N SER A 148 -0.30 24.75 8.82
CA SER A 148 -0.65 24.47 7.42
C SER A 148 -2.12 24.04 7.22
N GLY A 149 -2.79 23.64 8.30
CA GLY A 149 -4.11 22.97 8.24
C GLY A 149 -4.02 21.45 8.07
N PHE A 150 -2.83 20.88 7.92
CA PHE A 150 -2.59 19.44 7.77
C PHE A 150 -1.86 18.85 8.98
N ASP A 151 -2.20 17.61 9.30
CA ASP A 151 -1.44 16.79 10.24
C ASP A 151 -0.20 16.20 9.55
N ARG A 152 0.80 15.86 10.36
CA ARG A 152 1.91 14.97 10.00
C ARG A 152 1.41 13.52 10.04
N GLY A 153 0.85 13.07 8.91
CA GLY A 153 0.23 11.75 8.78
C GLY A 153 1.26 10.65 8.55
N HIS A 154 1.23 9.62 9.38
CA HIS A 154 2.15 8.48 9.30
C HIS A 154 1.81 7.56 8.12
N MET A 155 2.81 7.12 7.36
CA MET A 155 2.62 5.99 6.43
C MET A 155 2.79 4.65 7.17
N ALA A 156 3.97 4.43 7.78
CA ALA A 156 4.16 3.40 8.82
C ALA A 156 3.70 3.93 10.18
N ALA A 157 2.64 3.33 10.73
CA ALA A 157 1.95 3.87 11.90
C ALA A 157 2.68 3.50 13.19
N ALA A 158 2.88 4.46 14.11
CA ALA A 158 3.55 4.21 15.40
C ALA A 158 2.95 3.02 16.19
N GLY A 159 1.64 2.81 16.08
CA GLY A 159 0.94 1.70 16.73
C GLY A 159 1.34 0.31 16.21
N ASN A 160 2.08 0.23 15.11
CA ASN A 160 2.54 -1.01 14.49
C ASN A 160 3.93 -1.44 14.97
N HIS A 161 4.68 -0.53 15.61
CA HIS A 161 6.10 -0.71 15.94
C HIS A 161 6.30 -0.63 17.45
N ARG A 162 5.98 -1.73 18.15
CA ARG A 162 5.91 -1.78 19.63
C ARG A 162 6.96 -2.68 20.29
N LEU A 163 7.89 -3.25 19.51
CA LEU A 163 8.97 -4.05 20.09
C LEU A 163 9.90 -3.21 20.95
N SER A 164 10.29 -2.02 20.47
CA SER A 164 11.17 -1.12 21.22
C SER A 164 10.74 0.35 21.06
N GLN A 165 11.14 1.19 22.02
CA GLN A 165 10.94 2.63 21.93
C GLN A 165 11.66 3.19 20.70
N PHE A 166 12.81 2.62 20.34
CA PHE A 166 13.57 3.01 19.16
C PHE A 166 12.77 2.80 17.86
N ASP A 167 12.12 1.65 17.69
CA ASP A 167 11.29 1.37 16.50
C ASP A 167 10.13 2.36 16.40
N CYS A 168 9.46 2.64 17.52
CA CYS A 168 8.39 3.63 17.60
C CYS A 168 8.92 5.04 17.27
N ASN A 169 10.07 5.46 17.82
CA ASN A 169 10.67 6.76 17.53
C ASN A 169 11.00 6.93 16.04
N GLN A 170 11.47 5.87 15.38
CA GLN A 170 11.79 5.90 13.94
C GLN A 170 10.57 6.20 13.07
N THR A 171 9.35 5.94 13.54
CA THR A 171 8.14 6.27 12.76
C THR A 171 7.83 7.77 12.76
N PHE A 172 8.41 8.55 13.68
CA PHE A 172 8.20 9.99 13.80
C PHE A 172 9.17 10.83 12.96
N LEU A 173 10.09 10.18 12.24
CA LEU A 173 10.88 10.84 11.21
C LEU A 173 9.95 11.46 10.16
N LEU A 174 10.17 12.73 9.83
CA LEU A 174 9.37 13.44 8.82
C LEU A 174 9.49 12.81 7.42
N SER A 175 10.50 11.99 7.18
CA SER A 175 10.61 11.15 5.99
C SER A 175 9.44 10.17 5.84
N ASN A 176 8.84 9.71 6.93
CA ASN A 176 7.67 8.82 6.97
C ASN A 176 6.32 9.58 6.95
N MET A 177 6.37 10.91 6.83
CA MET A 177 5.17 11.74 6.89
C MET A 177 4.70 12.17 5.51
N ALA A 178 3.39 12.32 5.39
CA ALA A 178 2.76 13.10 4.35
C ALA A 178 1.68 14.01 4.96
N PRO A 179 1.42 15.19 4.38
CA PRO A 179 0.30 16.02 4.81
C PRO A 179 -1.02 15.27 4.71
N GLN A 180 -1.74 15.15 5.83
CA GLN A 180 -3.04 14.52 5.88
C GLN A 180 -4.07 15.45 6.52
N VAL A 181 -5.30 15.43 6.02
CA VAL A 181 -6.42 16.12 6.70
C VAL A 181 -6.56 15.51 8.11
N GLY A 182 -6.64 16.36 9.13
CA GLY A 182 -6.66 15.90 10.52
C GLY A 182 -7.96 15.21 10.92
N LYS A 183 -8.96 16.01 11.32
CA LYS A 183 -10.30 15.51 11.67
C LYS A 183 -11.01 14.99 10.41
N GLY A 184 -11.65 13.84 10.51
CA GLY A 184 -12.35 13.14 9.44
C GLY A 184 -11.46 12.19 8.63
N PHE A 185 -10.13 12.30 8.70
CA PHE A 185 -9.21 11.46 7.94
C PHE A 185 -8.10 10.86 8.81
N ASN A 186 -6.96 11.55 9.03
CA ASN A 186 -5.81 11.00 9.78
C ASN A 186 -6.22 10.44 11.14
N ARG A 187 -6.99 11.22 11.91
CA ARG A 187 -7.37 10.90 13.29
C ARG A 187 -8.55 9.90 13.37
N ASP A 188 -9.25 9.71 12.26
CA ASP A 188 -10.50 8.94 12.17
C ASP A 188 -10.38 7.81 11.13
N LYS A 189 -10.82 8.02 9.88
CA LYS A 189 -10.91 6.96 8.85
C LYS A 189 -9.58 6.29 8.50
N TRP A 190 -8.50 7.04 8.49
CA TRP A 190 -7.17 6.47 8.27
C TRP A 190 -6.74 5.57 9.44
N ASN A 191 -6.95 6.03 10.68
CA ASN A 191 -6.69 5.24 11.88
C ASN A 191 -7.62 4.00 11.99
N GLU A 192 -8.87 4.07 11.53
CA GLU A 192 -9.75 2.90 11.38
C GLU A 192 -9.12 1.85 10.45
N LEU A 193 -8.59 2.28 9.30
CA LEU A 193 -7.92 1.40 8.34
C LEU A 193 -6.60 0.81 8.92
N GLU A 194 -5.79 1.61 9.60
CA GLU A 194 -4.60 1.12 10.32
C GLU A 194 -4.97 0.09 11.40
N SER A 195 -6.06 0.33 12.13
CA SER A 195 -6.59 -0.60 13.13
C SER A 195 -7.06 -1.90 12.49
N TYR A 196 -7.67 -1.84 11.29
CA TYR A 196 -8.03 -3.02 10.53
C TYR A 196 -6.79 -3.84 10.14
N CYS A 197 -5.73 -3.21 9.59
CA CYS A 197 -4.48 -3.92 9.26
C CYS A 197 -3.88 -4.64 10.48
N ARG A 198 -3.88 -3.99 11.66
CA ARG A 198 -3.43 -4.64 12.92
C ARG A 198 -4.32 -5.80 13.35
N LYS A 199 -5.64 -5.71 13.16
CA LYS A 199 -6.57 -6.79 13.54
C LYS A 199 -6.38 -8.05 12.69
N LEU A 200 -5.90 -7.91 11.45
CA LEU A 200 -5.60 -9.07 10.60
C LEU A 200 -4.58 -10.02 11.23
N THR A 201 -3.65 -9.54 12.05
CA THR A 201 -2.66 -10.41 12.72
C THR A 201 -3.28 -11.35 13.77
N ARG A 202 -4.57 -11.21 14.09
CA ARG A 202 -5.31 -12.16 14.92
C ARG A 202 -5.72 -13.41 14.16
N SER A 203 -5.78 -13.33 12.83
CA SER A 203 -6.23 -14.40 11.95
C SER A 203 -5.14 -14.89 11.00
N TYR A 204 -4.09 -14.09 10.80
CA TYR A 204 -2.99 -14.36 9.88
C TYR A 204 -1.67 -14.21 10.61
N ALA A 205 -0.72 -15.12 10.34
CA ALA A 205 0.60 -15.12 10.97
C ALA A 205 1.40 -13.88 10.57
N ASN A 206 1.39 -13.58 9.28
CA ASN A 206 2.14 -12.48 8.68
C ASN A 206 1.18 -11.58 7.88
N VAL A 207 1.24 -10.28 8.15
CA VAL A 207 0.47 -9.25 7.43
C VAL A 207 1.44 -8.22 6.90
N TYR A 208 1.56 -8.14 5.57
CA TYR A 208 2.42 -7.19 4.88
C TYR A 208 1.59 -6.01 4.41
N VAL A 209 2.04 -4.80 4.70
CA VAL A 209 1.31 -3.57 4.36
C VAL A 209 2.23 -2.64 3.59
N CYS A 210 1.84 -2.25 2.38
CA CYS A 210 2.49 -1.19 1.61
C CYS A 210 1.58 0.04 1.60
N THR A 211 2.09 1.17 2.08
CA THR A 211 1.34 2.42 2.26
C THR A 211 2.00 3.54 1.46
N GLY A 212 1.23 4.40 0.80
CA GLY A 212 1.81 5.57 0.14
C GLY A 212 0.81 6.62 -0.32
N PRO A 213 1.29 7.80 -0.74
CA PRO A 213 0.48 8.86 -1.31
C PRO A 213 0.20 8.65 -2.80
N LEU A 214 -0.86 9.29 -3.31
CA LEU A 214 -1.22 9.38 -4.72
C LEU A 214 -1.58 10.81 -5.12
N TYR A 215 -1.38 11.11 -6.40
CA TYR A 215 -1.70 12.38 -7.04
C TYR A 215 -2.57 12.13 -8.26
N LEU A 216 -3.86 11.89 -8.01
CA LEU A 216 -4.81 11.51 -9.05
C LEU A 216 -5.29 12.72 -9.87
N PRO A 217 -5.50 12.56 -11.20
CA PRO A 217 -6.03 13.61 -12.05
C PRO A 217 -7.52 13.84 -11.78
N ARG A 218 -7.98 15.06 -12.04
CA ARG A 218 -9.39 15.42 -12.07
C ARG A 218 -9.69 16.22 -13.33
N GLN A 219 -10.91 16.09 -13.85
CA GLN A 219 -11.38 16.90 -14.97
C GLN A 219 -11.72 18.31 -14.48
N GLU A 220 -11.27 19.34 -15.18
CA GLU A 220 -11.65 20.74 -14.92
C GLU A 220 -12.68 21.24 -15.95
N GLU A 221 -13.13 22.49 -15.83
CA GLU A 221 -14.25 23.06 -16.62
C GLU A 221 -13.98 23.07 -18.14
N ASP A 222 -12.71 23.08 -18.55
CA ASP A 222 -12.28 23.01 -19.95
C ASP A 222 -12.35 21.58 -20.55
N GLY A 223 -12.80 20.61 -19.76
CA GLY A 223 -12.91 19.21 -20.14
C GLY A 223 -11.60 18.42 -20.11
N LYS A 224 -10.47 19.02 -19.71
CA LYS A 224 -9.16 18.34 -19.66
C LYS A 224 -8.83 17.81 -18.27
N LEU A 225 -7.90 16.85 -18.22
CA LEU A 225 -7.42 16.25 -16.98
C LEU A 225 -6.19 17.00 -16.45
N TYR A 226 -6.24 17.38 -15.18
CA TYR A 226 -5.11 18.01 -14.48
C TYR A 226 -4.83 17.29 -13.16
N VAL A 227 -3.55 17.18 -12.83
CA VAL A 227 -3.10 16.80 -11.49
C VAL A 227 -2.76 18.10 -10.76
N LYS A 228 -3.57 18.46 -9.77
CA LYS A 228 -3.39 19.66 -8.95
C LYS A 228 -3.36 19.30 -7.48
N TYR A 229 -2.35 19.78 -6.78
CA TYR A 229 -2.19 19.58 -5.34
C TYR A 229 -1.52 20.80 -4.71
N GLN A 230 -1.79 21.01 -3.42
CA GLN A 230 -1.13 22.06 -2.64
C GLN A 230 0.30 21.62 -2.27
N VAL A 231 1.19 22.59 -2.08
CA VAL A 231 2.49 22.40 -1.43
C VAL A 231 2.56 23.23 -0.16
N LEU A 232 3.21 22.71 0.89
CA LEU A 232 3.29 23.34 2.20
C LEU A 232 4.68 23.89 2.48
N GLY A 233 4.71 25.02 3.20
CA GLY A 233 5.93 25.59 3.76
C GLY A 233 6.97 26.03 2.73
N PRO A 234 8.12 26.53 3.20
CA PRO A 234 9.24 26.91 2.35
C PRO A 234 9.86 25.73 1.59
N ASN A 235 9.72 24.49 2.09
CA ASN A 235 10.28 23.31 1.44
C ASN A 235 9.33 22.68 0.40
N HIS A 236 8.16 23.29 0.17
CA HIS A 236 7.15 22.86 -0.79
C HIS A 236 6.75 21.38 -0.65
N VAL A 237 6.47 20.93 0.58
CA VAL A 237 6.04 19.56 0.87
C VAL A 237 4.69 19.30 0.20
N ALA A 238 4.63 18.31 -0.69
CA ALA A 238 3.43 18.06 -1.49
C ALA A 238 2.31 17.46 -0.62
N VAL A 239 1.09 17.99 -0.77
CA VAL A 239 -0.13 17.46 -0.17
C VAL A 239 -0.74 16.42 -1.11
N PRO A 240 -0.73 15.12 -0.79
CA PRO A 240 -1.33 14.09 -1.64
C PRO A 240 -2.84 14.30 -1.82
N THR A 241 -3.36 13.93 -2.99
CA THR A 241 -4.82 13.95 -3.20
C THR A 241 -5.48 12.73 -2.59
N HIS A 242 -4.77 11.60 -2.56
CA HIS A 242 -5.24 10.33 -2.00
C HIS A 242 -4.08 9.58 -1.33
N PHE A 243 -4.44 8.52 -0.61
CA PHE A 243 -3.51 7.56 -0.02
C PHE A 243 -3.97 6.14 -0.35
N PHE A 244 -3.04 5.19 -0.39
CA PHE A 244 -3.33 3.77 -0.54
C PHE A 244 -2.74 2.95 0.60
N LYS A 245 -3.36 1.79 0.85
CA LYS A 245 -2.74 0.65 1.53
C LYS A 245 -2.99 -0.61 0.70
N VAL A 246 -1.93 -1.34 0.39
CA VAL A 246 -1.99 -2.69 -0.22
C VAL A 246 -1.61 -3.67 0.87
N THR A 247 -2.47 -4.67 1.13
CA THR A 247 -2.23 -5.67 2.18
C THR A 247 -2.09 -7.06 1.56
N ASN A 248 -1.03 -7.78 1.93
CA ASN A 248 -0.85 -9.20 1.64
C ASN A 248 -0.85 -9.98 2.96
N ILE A 249 -1.62 -11.08 3.03
CA ILE A 249 -1.85 -11.86 4.25
C ILE A 249 -1.38 -13.29 4.03
N GLN A 250 -0.76 -13.87 5.06
CA GLN A 250 -0.33 -15.27 5.08
C GLN A 250 -0.95 -15.97 6.29
N GLY A 251 -1.70 -17.04 6.02
CA GLY A 251 -2.41 -17.82 7.04
C GLY A 251 -1.48 -18.57 7.99
N TRP A 252 -2.06 -19.01 9.11
CA TRP A 252 -1.49 -20.07 9.94
C TRP A 252 -1.74 -21.41 9.23
N CYS A 253 -0.71 -22.24 9.09
CA CYS A 253 -0.87 -23.63 8.66
C CYS A 253 -1.68 -24.42 9.70
#